data_AF-A0A968ACK8-F1
#
_entry.id   AF-A0A968ACK8-F1
#
_cell.length_a   1.000
_cell.length_b   1.000
_cell.length_c   1.000
_cell.angle_alpha   90.00
_cell.angle_beta   90.00
_cell.angle_gamma   90.00
#
_symmetry.space_group_name_H-M   'P 1'
#
loop_
_entity.id
_entity.type
_entity.pdbx_description
1 polymer ?
#
loop_
_entity_poly.entity_id
_entity_poly.type
_entity_poly.pdbx_seq_one_letter_code
_entity_poly.pdbx_strand_id
1 'polypeptide(L)'
;VPAAFWAKQNHRRVLISTNTINLQDQIINKDIPAIVQALNLDLNAIVLKGRSNYICPRKFNLLRKQGPRSEVEMRMLGKIMVWQYLGGSGDRTELNLNGPIENDIWQRLSANDEFCTSETCSAQQEVCPFH
;
A
#
# COMPACT_ATOMS: atom_id res chain seq x y z
N VAL A 1 -3.44 -23.91 -3.44
CA VAL A 1 -3.32 -24.96 -2.39
C VAL A 1 -1.98 -25.70 -2.42
N PRO A 2 -1.52 -26.35 -3.51
CA PRO A 2 -0.26 -27.14 -3.48
C PRO A 2 0.97 -26.32 -3.08
N ALA A 3 1.08 -25.09 -3.59
CA ALA A 3 2.17 -24.19 -3.25
C ALA A 3 2.22 -23.83 -1.76
N ALA A 4 1.06 -23.69 -1.11
CA ALA A 4 0.96 -23.39 0.33
C ALA A 4 1.44 -24.56 1.19
N PHE A 5 1.08 -25.79 0.83
CA PHE A 5 1.60 -27.00 1.48
C PHE A 5 3.10 -27.13 1.29
N TRP A 6 3.59 -26.93 0.07
CA TRP A 6 5.02 -27.00 -0.22
C TRP A 6 5.81 -25.96 0.60
N ALA A 7 5.31 -24.71 0.68
CA ALA A 7 5.90 -23.65 1.48
C ALA A 7 6.04 -24.05 2.95
N LYS A 8 4.97 -24.61 3.53
CA LYS A 8 4.94 -25.03 4.94
C LYS A 8 5.85 -26.23 5.20
N GLN A 9 5.78 -27.27 4.37
CA GLN A 9 6.56 -28.50 4.54
C GLN A 9 8.07 -28.25 4.40
N ASN A 10 8.47 -27.32 3.53
CA ASN A 10 9.88 -27.04 3.26
C ASN A 10 10.42 -25.84 4.05
N HIS A 11 9.59 -25.17 4.87
CA HIS A 11 9.92 -23.90 5.53
C HIS A 11 10.49 -22.86 4.56
N ARG A 12 9.90 -22.76 3.36
CA ARG A 12 10.33 -21.83 2.30
C ARG A 12 9.21 -20.87 1.91
N ARG A 13 9.62 -19.68 1.48
CA ARG A 13 8.71 -18.67 0.94
C ARG A 13 8.33 -19.00 -0.50
N VAL A 14 7.09 -18.71 -0.86
CA VAL A 14 6.59 -18.80 -2.24
C VAL A 14 6.21 -17.40 -2.71
N LEU A 15 6.64 -17.05 -3.93
CA LEU A 15 6.22 -15.84 -4.60
C LEU A 15 5.09 -16.17 -5.58
N ILE A 16 3.99 -15.43 -5.50
CA ILE A 16 2.88 -15.52 -6.45
C ILE A 16 2.88 -14.24 -7.28
N SER A 17 3.10 -14.36 -8.59
CA SER A 17 3.02 -13.25 -9.52
C SER A 17 1.65 -13.23 -10.18
N THR A 18 1.00 -12.07 -10.25
CA THR A 18 -0.30 -11.89 -10.90
C THR A 18 -0.28 -10.69 -11.84
N ASN A 19 -1.26 -10.62 -12.74
CA ASN A 19 -1.32 -9.58 -13.75
C ASN A 19 -1.87 -8.24 -13.24
N THR A 20 -2.74 -8.24 -12.22
CA THR A 20 -3.44 -7.02 -11.77
C THR A 20 -3.47 -6.92 -10.26
N ILE A 21 -3.50 -5.68 -9.74
CA ILE A 21 -3.64 -5.39 -8.31
C ILE A 21 -4.94 -6.00 -7.76
N ASN A 22 -6.04 -5.94 -8.51
CA ASN A 22 -7.31 -6.55 -8.10
C ASN A 22 -7.18 -8.05 -7.83
N LEU A 23 -6.38 -8.78 -8.63
CA LEU A 23 -6.10 -10.20 -8.38
C LEU A 23 -5.24 -10.39 -7.13
N GLN A 24 -4.28 -9.51 -6.86
CA GLN A 24 -3.49 -9.55 -5.63
C GLN A 24 -4.37 -9.32 -4.39
N ASP A 25 -5.27 -8.34 -4.46
CA ASP A 25 -6.21 -8.01 -3.38
C ASP A 25 -7.21 -9.15 -3.14
N GLN A 26 -7.64 -9.83 -4.20
CA GLN A 26 -8.46 -11.04 -4.07
C GLN A 26 -7.69 -12.15 -3.35
N ILE A 27 -6.45 -12.41 -3.75
CA ILE A 27 -5.64 -13.47 -3.16
C ILE A 27 -5.41 -13.21 -1.66
N ILE A 28 -5.02 -12.00 -1.29
CA ILE A 28 -4.65 -11.68 0.10
C ILE A 28 -5.88 -11.60 1.02
N ASN A 29 -6.99 -11.05 0.55
CA ASN A 29 -8.17 -10.79 1.40
C ASN A 29 -9.22 -11.90 1.36
N LYS A 30 -9.18 -12.79 0.36
CA LYS A 30 -10.17 -13.87 0.20
C LYS A 30 -9.52 -15.24 0.12
N ASP A 31 -8.67 -15.47 -0.88
CA ASP A 31 -8.21 -16.82 -1.19
C ASP A 31 -7.30 -17.38 -0.09
N ILE A 32 -6.36 -16.58 0.43
CA ILE A 32 -5.44 -17.00 1.50
C ILE A 32 -6.20 -17.26 2.81
N PRO A 33 -7.06 -16.35 3.32
CA PRO A 33 -7.90 -16.63 4.48
C PRO A 33 -8.74 -17.90 4.33
N ALA A 34 -9.35 -18.12 3.16
CA ALA A 34 -10.13 -19.32 2.88
C ALA A 34 -9.29 -20.61 2.95
N ILE A 35 -8.07 -20.59 2.41
CA ILE A 35 -7.14 -21.73 2.47
C ILE A 35 -6.67 -22.00 3.90
N VAL A 36 -6.32 -20.96 4.65
CA VAL A 36 -5.91 -21.05 6.06
C VAL A 36 -7.00 -21.71 6.90
N GLN A 37 -8.26 -21.26 6.72
CA GLN A 37 -9.41 -21.82 7.42
C GLN A 37 -9.71 -23.27 7.01
N ALA A 38 -9.74 -23.56 5.71
CA ALA A 38 -10.11 -24.87 5.21
C ALA A 38 -9.09 -25.98 5.56
N LEU A 39 -7.81 -25.63 5.66
CA LEU A 39 -6.72 -26.58 5.85
C LEU A 39 -6.06 -26.49 7.23
N ASN A 40 -6.53 -25.59 8.10
CA ASN A 40 -5.93 -25.30 9.41
C ASN A 40 -4.41 -25.05 9.33
N LEU A 41 -3.99 -24.28 8.32
CA LEU A 41 -2.59 -23.98 8.07
C LEU A 41 -2.23 -22.61 8.65
N ASP A 42 -1.28 -22.57 9.56
CA ASP A 42 -0.56 -21.33 9.88
C ASP A 42 0.28 -20.86 8.67
N LEU A 43 -0.18 -19.82 7.97
CA LEU A 43 0.45 -19.21 6.81
C LEU A 43 0.41 -17.69 6.95
N ASN A 44 1.57 -17.07 6.83
CA ASN A 44 1.70 -15.62 6.72
C ASN A 44 1.81 -15.21 5.26
N ALA A 45 1.07 -14.18 4.87
CA ALA A 45 1.09 -13.63 3.53
C ALA A 45 1.14 -12.11 3.57
N ILE A 46 1.83 -11.54 2.60
CA ILE A 46 1.93 -10.10 2.40
C ILE A 46 1.81 -9.80 0.90
N VAL A 47 1.21 -8.65 0.57
CA VAL A 47 1.11 -8.16 -0.80
C VAL A 47 2.22 -7.14 -1.07
N LEU A 48 2.86 -7.25 -2.23
CA LEU A 48 3.87 -6.30 -2.68
C LEU A 48 3.37 -5.61 -3.95
N LYS A 49 3.11 -4.30 -3.86
CA LYS A 49 2.68 -3.47 -5.00
C LYS A 49 3.82 -2.54 -5.44
N GLY A 50 3.68 -1.94 -6.61
CA GLY A 50 4.63 -0.91 -7.07
C GLY A 50 4.60 0.35 -6.20
N ARG A 51 5.71 1.09 -6.13
CA ARG A 51 5.88 2.31 -5.30
C ARG A 51 4.78 3.36 -5.47
N SER A 52 4.23 3.50 -6.67
CA SER A 52 3.13 4.42 -6.97
C SER A 52 1.81 4.08 -6.26
N ASN A 53 1.72 2.91 -5.64
CA ASN A 53 0.58 2.52 -4.81
C ASN A 53 0.74 2.89 -3.34
N TYR A 54 1.90 3.43 -2.92
CA TYR A 54 2.11 3.80 -1.52
C TYR A 54 2.24 5.31 -1.37
N ILE A 55 1.66 5.85 -0.30
CA ILE A 55 1.82 7.27 0.06
C ILE A 55 3.28 7.56 0.42
N CYS A 56 3.82 8.69 -0.04
CA CYS A 56 5.13 9.17 0.41
C CYS A 56 4.93 10.11 1.61
N PRO A 57 5.40 9.74 2.82
CA PRO A 57 5.25 10.56 4.02
C PRO A 57 5.81 11.98 3.83
N ARG A 58 7.00 12.10 3.23
CA ARG A 58 7.66 13.38 2.94
C ARG A 58 6.82 14.31 2.05
N LYS A 59 6.30 13.78 0.93
CA LYS A 59 5.50 14.57 -0.01
C LYS A 59 4.16 14.97 0.60
N PHE A 60 3.56 14.07 1.37
CA PHE A 60 2.35 14.36 2.13
C PHE A 60 2.57 15.46 3.18
N ASN A 61 3.65 15.37 3.96
CA ASN A 61 4.00 16.38 4.95
C ASN A 61 4.35 17.73 4.35
N LEU A 62 4.94 17.74 3.15
CA LEU A 62 5.17 18.96 2.39
C LEU A 62 3.84 19.63 2.01
N LEU A 63 2.87 18.88 1.47
CA LEU A 63 1.53 19.40 1.16
C LEU A 63 0.84 19.94 2.43
N ARG A 64 0.94 19.22 3.55
CA ARG A 64 0.39 19.65 4.84
C ARG A 64 0.99 20.96 5.34
N LYS A 65 2.31 21.17 5.16
CA LYS A 65 3.02 22.40 5.58
C LYS A 65 2.74 23.58 4.66
N GLN A 66 2.73 23.37 3.34
CA GLN A 66 2.52 24.43 2.36
C GLN A 66 1.04 24.83 2.22
N GLY A 67 0.14 23.91 2.56
CA GLY A 67 -1.30 24.07 2.37
C GLY A 67 -1.74 23.67 0.95
N PRO A 68 -2.98 23.14 0.81
CA PRO A 68 -3.55 22.81 -0.49
C PRO A 68 -3.83 24.09 -1.31
N ARG A 69 -3.63 24.04 -2.62
CA ARG A 69 -3.83 25.19 -3.53
C ARG A 69 -5.18 25.18 -4.25
N SER A 70 -5.94 24.11 -4.08
CA SER A 70 -7.26 23.94 -4.68
C SER A 70 -8.19 23.18 -3.75
N GLU A 71 -9.50 23.28 -3.99
CA GLU A 71 -10.50 22.52 -3.26
C GLU A 71 -10.25 21.00 -3.37
N VAL A 72 -9.80 20.52 -4.54
CA VAL A 72 -9.53 19.09 -4.75
C VAL A 72 -8.33 18.64 -3.92
N GLU A 73 -7.25 19.43 -3.86
CA GLU A 73 -6.12 19.14 -2.96
C GLU A 73 -6.52 19.17 -1.49
N MET A 74 -7.41 20.09 -1.10
CA MET A 74 -7.92 20.15 0.27
C MET A 74 -8.73 18.90 0.63
N ARG A 75 -9.60 18.43 -0.28
CA ARG A 75 -10.33 17.17 -0.10
C ARG A 75 -9.39 15.98 -0.03
N MET A 76 -8.38 15.91 -0.90
CA MET A 76 -7.36 14.85 -0.88
C MET A 76 -6.57 14.83 0.43
N LEU A 77 -6.13 15.99 0.91
CA LEU A 77 -5.46 16.12 2.20
C LEU A 77 -6.35 15.60 3.34
N GLY A 78 -7.61 16.00 3.38
CA GLY A 78 -8.58 15.52 4.37
C GLY A 78 -8.79 14.00 4.31
N LYS A 79 -8.98 13.43 3.12
CA LYS A 79 -9.11 11.97 2.91
C LYS A 79 -7.90 11.22 3.49
N ILE A 80 -6.69 11.64 3.14
CA ILE A 80 -5.46 10.97 3.58
C ILE A 80 -5.25 11.13 5.09
N MET A 81 -5.54 12.31 5.66
CA MET A 81 -5.43 12.53 7.11
C MET A 81 -6.37 11.62 7.91
N VAL A 82 -7.65 11.52 7.51
CA VAL A 82 -8.62 10.64 8.17
C VAL A 82 -8.20 9.18 8.02
N TRP A 83 -7.76 8.78 6.83
CA TRP A 83 -7.30 7.42 6.57
C TRP A 83 -6.07 7.04 7.41
N GLN A 84 -5.06 7.91 7.52
CA GLN A 84 -3.91 7.68 8.40
C GLN A 84 -4.32 7.60 9.88
N TYR A 85 -5.26 8.46 10.31
CA TYR A 85 -5.76 8.43 11.68
C TYR A 85 -6.48 7.12 12.02
N LEU A 86 -7.18 6.52 11.05
CA LEU A 86 -7.88 5.23 11.19
C LEU A 86 -6.95 4.00 11.05
N GLY A 87 -5.63 4.21 10.94
CA GLY A 87 -4.67 3.11 10.84
C GLY A 87 -4.50 2.56 9.43
N GLY A 88 -4.74 3.37 8.40
CA GLY A 88 -4.52 3.00 7.00
C GLY A 88 -3.10 2.50 6.73
N SER A 89 -2.97 1.48 5.88
CA SER A 89 -1.69 0.79 5.65
C SER A 89 -0.67 1.61 4.86
N GLY A 90 -1.10 2.73 4.27
CA GLY A 90 -0.30 3.48 3.30
C GLY A 90 -0.55 3.06 1.85
N ASP A 91 -1.39 2.06 1.59
CA ASP A 91 -1.80 1.61 0.26
C ASP A 91 -2.95 2.43 -0.35
N ARG A 92 -2.75 2.89 -1.59
CA ARG A 92 -3.73 3.60 -2.42
C ARG A 92 -5.07 2.88 -2.50
N THR A 93 -5.09 1.55 -2.52
CA THR A 93 -6.35 0.79 -2.72
C THR A 93 -7.35 0.95 -1.58
N GLU A 94 -6.91 1.43 -0.42
CA GLU A 94 -7.78 1.75 0.72
C GLU A 94 -8.47 3.12 0.58
N LEU A 95 -8.04 3.95 -0.38
CA LEU A 95 -8.59 5.27 -0.62
C LEU A 95 -9.53 5.27 -1.83
N ASN A 96 -10.69 5.87 -1.65
CA ASN A 96 -11.61 6.13 -2.76
C ASN A 96 -11.19 7.41 -3.51
N LEU A 97 -10.44 7.24 -4.59
CA LEU A 97 -10.00 8.32 -5.49
C LEU A 97 -10.99 8.49 -6.65
N ASN A 98 -11.69 9.61 -6.65
CA ASN A 98 -12.76 9.92 -7.59
C ASN A 98 -12.18 10.67 -8.81
N GLY A 99 -12.02 9.94 -9.91
CA GLY A 99 -11.72 10.54 -11.22
C GLY A 99 -10.24 10.92 -11.44
N PRO A 100 -9.92 11.48 -12.63
CA PRO A 100 -8.54 11.66 -13.07
C PRO A 100 -7.74 12.68 -12.24
N ILE A 101 -8.40 13.71 -11.71
CA ILE A 101 -7.73 14.80 -10.96
C ILE A 101 -7.18 14.29 -9.62
N GLU A 102 -7.99 13.52 -8.86
CA GLU A 102 -7.51 12.93 -7.60
C GLU A 102 -6.39 11.90 -7.83
N ASN A 103 -6.43 11.19 -8.95
CA ASN A 103 -5.37 10.27 -9.35
C ASN A 103 -4.06 10.99 -9.69
N ASP A 104 -4.11 12.14 -10.36
CA ASP A 104 -2.93 12.97 -10.61
C ASP A 104 -2.32 13.51 -9.29
N ILE A 105 -3.16 14.01 -8.39
CA ILE A 105 -2.73 14.43 -7.05
C ILE A 105 -2.06 13.27 -6.33
N TRP A 106 -2.64 12.06 -6.39
CA TRP A 106 -2.02 10.87 -5.81
C TRP A 106 -0.65 10.56 -6.41
N GLN A 107 -0.48 10.63 -7.73
CA GLN A 107 0.84 10.39 -8.34
C GLN A 107 1.89 11.35 -7.78
N ARG A 108 1.54 12.62 -7.59
CA ARG A 108 2.40 13.62 -6.94
C ARG A 108 2.69 13.31 -5.47
N LEU A 109 1.76 12.69 -4.74
CA LEU A 109 1.92 12.36 -3.33
C LEU A 109 2.53 10.96 -3.07
N SER A 110 2.54 10.09 -4.07
CA SER A 110 3.00 8.72 -3.95
C SER A 110 4.52 8.60 -3.82
N ALA A 111 4.99 7.43 -3.39
CA ALA A 111 6.40 7.05 -3.31
C ALA A 111 7.03 6.73 -4.67
N ASN A 112 6.40 7.15 -5.79
CA ASN A 112 6.86 6.94 -7.17
C ASN A 112 8.10 7.78 -7.54
N ASP A 113 9.16 7.65 -6.76
CA ASP A 113 10.48 8.20 -6.99
C ASP A 113 11.47 7.03 -6.93
N GLU A 114 12.10 6.70 -8.04
CA GLU A 114 12.98 5.53 -8.17
C GLU A 114 14.25 5.68 -7.32
N PHE A 115 14.71 6.91 -7.10
CA PHE A 115 15.91 7.20 -6.33
C PHE A 115 15.65 7.31 -4.82
N CYS A 116 14.38 7.23 -4.38
CA CYS A 116 14.03 7.25 -2.97
C CYS A 116 14.50 5.96 -2.26
N THR A 117 15.15 6.12 -1.10
CA THR A 117 15.64 5.03 -0.25
C THR A 117 14.98 5.07 1.13
N SER A 118 15.03 3.97 1.88
CA SER A 118 14.50 3.89 3.25
C SER A 118 15.18 4.90 4.19
N GLU A 119 16.49 5.13 4.00
CA GLU A 119 17.28 6.11 4.75
C GLU A 119 16.74 7.55 4.63
N THR A 120 16.15 7.87 3.47
CA THR A 120 15.61 9.22 3.21
C THR A 120 14.47 9.55 4.18
N CYS A 121 13.62 8.56 4.48
CA CYS A 121 12.49 8.73 5.41
C CYS A 121 12.95 8.60 6.87
N SER A 122 13.91 7.70 7.15
CA SER A 122 14.50 7.55 8.50
C SER A 122 15.14 8.85 9.00
N ALA A 123 15.80 9.62 8.11
CA ALA A 123 16.37 10.92 8.45
C ALA A 123 15.32 11.95 8.93
N GLN A 124 14.05 11.75 8.58
CA GLN A 124 12.92 12.62 8.97
C GLN A 124 12.05 12.00 10.08
N GLN A 125 12.48 10.87 10.65
CA GLN A 125 11.70 10.09 11.64
C GLN A 125 10.32 9.66 11.10
N GLU A 126 10.23 9.40 9.80
CA GLU A 126 9.01 8.92 9.14
C GLU A 126 9.18 7.46 8.70
N VAL A 127 8.16 6.64 8.92
CA VAL A 127 8.12 5.26 8.42
C VAL A 127 7.46 5.26 7.05
N CYS A 128 8.19 4.80 6.03
CA CYS A 128 7.68 4.71 4.65
C CYS A 128 6.90 3.42 4.45
N PRO A 129 5.60 3.46 4.10
CA PRO A 129 4.80 2.24 3.94
C PRO A 129 5.26 1.28 2.83
N PHE A 130 6.09 1.75 1.90
CA PHE A 130 6.65 0.91 0.84
C PHE A 130 7.84 0.05 1.31
N HIS A 131 8.56 0.48 2.36
CA HIS A 131 9.78 -0.18 2.86
C HIS A 131 9.48 -1.06 4.07
#